data_AF-A0A923QJ06-F1
#
_entry.id   AF-A0A923QJ06-F1
#
_cell.length_a   1.000
_cell.length_b   1.000
_cell.length_c   1.000
_cell.angle_alpha   90.00
_cell.angle_beta   90.00
_cell.angle_gamma   90.00
#
_symmetry.space_group_name_H-M   'P 1'
#
loop_
_entity.id
_entity.type
_entity.pdbx_description
1 polymer ?
#
loop_
_entity_poly.entity_id
_entity_poly.type
_entity_poly.pdbx_seq_one_letter_code
_entity_poly.pdbx_strand_id
1 'polypeptide(L)'
;MAEALPDYKLCLEFEDGIKGQVYLSNFKGKGVFEYWNKVDNFLKVYVTNNGSIVWTYDIEIDLLNCYLKITNQTFEEYAHN
;
A
#
# COMPACT_ATOMS: atom_id res chain seq x y z
N MET A 1 3.15 8.58 -5.36
CA MET A 1 4.44 7.99 -4.91
C MET A 1 4.17 6.97 -3.80
N ALA A 2 4.96 5.90 -3.71
CA ALA A 2 4.92 4.97 -2.58
C ALA A 2 6.34 4.71 -2.05
N GLU A 3 6.49 4.71 -0.73
CA GLU A 3 7.74 4.43 -0.05
C GLU A 3 7.50 3.44 1.10
N ALA A 4 8.26 2.34 1.11
CA ALA A 4 8.25 1.38 2.20
C ALA A 4 9.23 1.81 3.29
N LEU A 5 8.76 1.80 4.54
CA LEU A 5 9.53 2.09 5.73
C LEU A 5 9.66 0.83 6.61
N PRO A 6 10.55 0.84 7.62
CA PRO A 6 10.58 -0.19 8.65
C PRO A 6 9.20 -0.45 9.30
N ASP A 7 9.05 -1.60 9.95
CA ASP A 7 7.82 -2.05 10.62
C ASP A 7 6.61 -2.25 9.68
N TYR A 8 6.87 -2.55 8.41
CA TYR A 8 5.82 -2.81 7.40
C TYR A 8 4.89 -1.62 7.19
N LYS A 9 5.45 -0.43 7.28
CA LYS A 9 4.77 0.84 7.02
C LYS A 9 4.95 1.23 5.57
N LEU A 10 3.88 1.68 4.95
CA LEU A 10 3.89 2.23 3.61
C LEU A 10 3.44 3.69 3.67
N CYS A 11 4.30 4.61 3.22
CA CYS A 11 3.96 6.01 3.01
C CYS A 11 3.48 6.20 1.57
N LEU A 12 2.34 6.87 1.43
CA LEU A 12 1.72 7.16 0.15
C LEU A 12 1.51 8.65 -0.01
N GLU A 13 1.73 9.12 -1.23
CA GLU A 13 1.39 10.46 -1.68
C GLU A 13 0.62 10.34 -3.00
N PHE A 14 -0.58 10.91 -3.02
CA PHE A 14 -1.52 10.87 -4.14
C PHE A 14 -1.45 12.18 -4.95
N GLU A 15 -1.99 12.14 -6.17
CA GLU A 15 -1.91 13.28 -7.12
C GLU A 15 -2.70 14.51 -6.65
N ASP A 16 -3.74 14.31 -5.83
CA ASP A 16 -4.53 15.37 -5.21
C ASP A 16 -3.81 16.04 -4.01
N GLY A 17 -2.58 15.62 -3.71
CA GLY A 17 -1.76 16.14 -2.63
C GLY A 17 -2.01 15.48 -1.27
N ILE A 18 -2.93 14.51 -1.18
CA ILE A 18 -3.13 13.75 0.05
C ILE A 18 -1.91 12.88 0.33
N LYS A 19 -1.48 12.87 1.60
CA LYS A 19 -0.38 12.04 2.09
C LYS A 19 -0.82 11.27 3.31
N GLY A 20 -0.39 10.02 3.41
CA GLY A 20 -0.73 9.19 4.56
C GLY A 20 0.12 7.95 4.69
N GLN A 21 -0.12 7.22 5.78
CA GLN A 21 0.60 6.01 6.12
C GLN A 21 -0.38 4.87 6.34
N VAL A 22 -0.07 3.70 5.76
CA VAL A 22 -0.77 2.45 6.07
C VAL A 22 0.19 1.45 6.68
N TYR A 23 -0.31 0.69 7.66
CA TYR A 23 0.42 -0.38 8.31
C TYR A 23 -0.04 -1.73 7.76
N LEU A 24 0.92 -2.51 7.27
CA LEU A 24 0.70 -3.80 6.60
C LEU A 24 1.23 -4.97 7.42
N SER A 25 1.68 -4.72 8.64
CA SER A 25 2.25 -5.73 9.56
C SER A 25 1.32 -6.93 9.80
N ASN A 26 0.00 -6.72 9.74
CA ASN A 26 -1.00 -7.79 9.91
C ASN A 26 -0.96 -8.85 8.79
N PHE A 27 -0.38 -8.55 7.63
CA PHE A 27 -0.23 -9.50 6.53
C PHE A 27 1.08 -10.29 6.59
N LYS A 28 2.13 -9.71 7.18
CA LYS A 28 3.46 -10.31 7.24
C LYS A 28 3.40 -11.77 7.75
N GLY A 29 4.07 -12.66 7.02
CA GLY A 29 4.20 -14.06 7.43
C GLY A 29 2.98 -14.91 7.15
N LYS A 30 2.03 -14.42 6.34
CA LYS A 30 0.82 -15.16 5.95
C LYS A 30 0.81 -15.39 4.44
N GLY A 31 0.84 -16.64 4.00
CA GLY A 31 0.72 -17.00 2.59
C GLY A 31 1.76 -16.29 1.72
N VAL A 32 1.34 -15.64 0.63
CA VAL A 32 2.24 -14.90 -0.27
C VAL A 32 3.06 -13.81 0.46
N PHE A 33 2.56 -13.27 1.56
CA PHE A 33 3.24 -12.24 2.37
C PHE A 33 4.36 -12.80 3.26
N GLU A 34 4.62 -14.12 3.27
CA GLU A 34 5.86 -14.67 3.83
C GLU A 34 7.11 -14.11 3.14
N TYR A 35 6.98 -13.67 1.88
CA TYR A 35 8.03 -12.94 1.15
C TYR A 35 8.59 -11.74 1.93
N TRP A 36 7.74 -11.08 2.73
CA TRP A 36 8.09 -9.92 3.56
C TRP A 36 8.78 -10.27 4.88
N ASN A 37 8.95 -11.56 5.21
CA ASN A 37 9.75 -11.97 6.38
C ASN A 37 11.21 -11.50 6.27
N LYS A 38 11.71 -11.34 5.04
CA LYS A 38 12.94 -10.59 4.75
C LYS A 38 12.56 -9.12 4.58
N VAL A 39 13.01 -8.25 5.49
CA VAL A 39 12.65 -6.82 5.44
C VAL A 39 13.07 -6.16 4.12
N ASP A 40 14.22 -6.52 3.56
CA ASP A 40 14.70 -6.02 2.27
C ASP A 40 13.73 -6.30 1.12
N ASN A 41 12.94 -7.37 1.22
CA ASN A 41 11.91 -7.65 0.24
C ASN A 41 10.75 -6.68 0.36
N PHE A 42 10.34 -6.30 1.58
CA PHE A 42 9.32 -5.28 1.80
C PHE A 42 9.79 -3.89 1.33
N LEU A 43 11.09 -3.61 1.33
CA LEU A 43 11.59 -2.31 0.85
C LEU A 43 11.59 -2.17 -0.67
N LYS A 44 11.40 -3.27 -1.43
CA LYS A 44 11.37 -3.27 -2.91
C LYS A 44 10.01 -2.86 -3.49
N VAL A 45 9.18 -2.16 -2.73
CA VAL A 45 7.88 -1.69 -3.21
C VAL A 45 8.06 -0.76 -4.41
N TYR A 46 7.18 -0.86 -5.39
CA TYR A 46 7.10 0.09 -6.48
C TYR A 46 5.64 0.31 -6.90
N VAL A 47 5.38 1.42 -7.57
CA VAL A 47 4.06 1.74 -8.14
C VAL A 47 4.09 1.45 -9.63
N THR A 48 3.14 0.68 -10.13
CA THR A 48 2.99 0.45 -11.57
C THR A 48 2.40 1.68 -12.25
N ASN A 49 2.54 1.78 -13.58
CA ASN A 49 1.92 2.87 -14.36
C ASN A 49 0.39 2.92 -14.23
N ASN A 50 -0.24 1.81 -13.84
CA ASN A 50 -1.69 1.72 -13.64
C ASN A 50 -2.12 2.12 -12.22
N GLY A 51 -1.19 2.55 -11.37
CA GLY A 51 -1.49 2.88 -9.98
C GLY A 51 -1.73 1.64 -9.12
N SER A 52 -0.86 0.63 -9.22
CA SER A 52 -0.85 -0.50 -8.28
C SER A 52 0.41 -0.48 -7.40
N ILE A 53 0.29 -0.77 -6.10
CA ILE A 53 1.44 -0.92 -5.20
C ILE A 53 1.89 -2.39 -5.26
N VAL A 54 3.11 -2.65 -5.75
CA VAL A 54 3.55 -4.00 -6.06
C VAL A 54 4.90 -4.31 -5.42
N TRP A 55 5.06 -5.56 -4.98
CA TRP A 55 6.34 -6.15 -4.54
C TRP A 55 6.83 -7.24 -5.47
N THR A 56 5.90 -8.06 -5.96
CA THR A 56 6.11 -9.17 -6.89
C THR A 56 4.84 -9.37 -7.70
N TYR A 57 4.87 -10.19 -8.75
CA TYR A 57 3.66 -10.55 -9.52
C TYR A 57 2.50 -11.04 -8.64
N ASP A 58 2.80 -11.78 -7.56
CA ASP A 58 1.79 -12.32 -6.64
C ASP A 58 1.46 -11.43 -5.43
N ILE A 59 2.09 -10.26 -5.30
CA ILE A 59 1.93 -9.38 -4.14
C ILE A 59 1.68 -7.96 -4.62
N GLU A 60 0.39 -7.63 -4.71
CA GLU A 60 -0.15 -6.33 -5.06
C GLU A 60 -1.10 -5.86 -3.96
N ILE A 61 -1.07 -4.56 -3.67
CA ILE A 61 -2.06 -3.87 -2.86
C ILE A 61 -2.73 -2.80 -3.70
N ASP A 62 -4.06 -2.80 -3.62
CA ASP A 62 -4.92 -1.81 -4.26
C ASP A 62 -4.71 -0.41 -3.64
N LEU A 63 -4.36 0.55 -4.50
CA LEU A 63 -4.15 1.95 -4.13
C LEU A 63 -5.43 2.60 -3.59
N LEU A 64 -6.61 2.24 -4.13
CA LEU A 64 -7.87 2.85 -3.72
C LEU A 64 -8.22 2.48 -2.28
N ASN A 65 -8.10 1.20 -1.93
CA ASN A 65 -8.27 0.76 -0.54
C ASN A 65 -7.32 1.47 0.43
N CYS A 66 -6.10 1.77 -0.01
CA CYS A 66 -5.17 2.55 0.80
C CYS A 66 -5.59 4.02 0.94
N TYR A 67 -6.06 4.65 -0.15
CA TYR A 67 -6.56 6.01 -0.15
C TYR A 67 -7.73 6.17 0.82
N LEU A 68 -8.77 5.34 0.68
CA LEU A 68 -9.96 5.34 1.53
C LEU A 68 -9.62 5.17 3.02
N LYS A 69 -8.65 4.30 3.32
CA LYS A 69 -8.15 4.11 4.69
C LYS A 69 -7.42 5.34 5.24
N ILE A 70 -6.67 6.05 4.39
CA ILE A 70 -5.94 7.26 4.77
C ILE A 70 -6.90 8.44 4.98
N THR A 71 -7.88 8.61 4.10
CA THR A 71 -8.86 9.69 4.18
C THR A 71 -10.00 9.41 5.15
N ASN A 72 -10.08 8.17 5.66
CA ASN A 72 -11.17 7.68 6.51
C ASN A 72 -12.54 7.88 5.84
N GLN A 73 -12.61 7.52 4.56
CA GLN A 73 -13.83 7.58 3.75
C GLN A 73 -14.28 6.17 3.37
N THR A 74 -15.58 6.00 3.15
CA THR A 74 -16.10 4.79 2.50
C THR A 74 -15.97 4.89 0.99
N PHE A 75 -16.08 3.76 0.29
CA PHE A 75 -16.09 3.74 -1.17
C PHE A 75 -17.27 4.54 -1.73
N GLU A 76 -18.45 4.48 -1.10
CA GLU A 76 -19.62 5.25 -1.51
C GLU A 76 -19.36 6.76 -1.41
N GLU A 77 -18.79 7.23 -0.30
CA GLU A 77 -18.43 8.66 -0.15
C GLU A 77 -17.46 9.13 -1.23
N TYR A 78 -16.51 8.28 -1.62
CA TYR A 78 -15.57 8.57 -2.70
C TYR A 78 -16.23 8.57 -4.09
N ALA A 79 -17.07 7.58 -4.39
CA ALA A 79 -17.69 7.42 -5.71
C ALA A 79 -18.76 8.48 -6.06
N HIS A 80 -19.24 9.23 -5.06
CA HIS A 80 -20.26 10.26 -5.23
C HIS A 80 -19.69 11.70 -5.26
N ASN A 81 -18.38 11.87 -5.24
CA ASN A 81 -17.67 13.15 -5.44
C ASN A 81 -17.04 13.24 -6.84
#